data_AF-A0A251XY29-F1
#
_entry.id   AF-A0A251XY29-F1
#
_cell.length_a   1.000
_cell.length_b   1.000
_cell.length_c   1.000
_cell.angle_alpha   90.00
_cell.angle_beta   90.00
_cell.angle_gamma   90.00
#
_symmetry.space_group_name_H-M   'P 1'
#
loop_
_entity.id
_entity.type
_entity.pdbx_description
1 polymer ?
#
loop_
_entity_poly.entity_id
_entity_poly.type
_entity_poly.pdbx_seq_one_letter_code
_entity_poly.pdbx_strand_id
1 'polypeptide(L)'
;MPCRRSARLLAAPILAASLSLALGGCGAARTVGGMTTPADARVYAAAADAEGRLPGWIPADATDIRIKTSLRGEGAILEFRSATPADRLGCEAATPDAPAPGVQDTWWPDPSPAATMSCGDGWHAAPDGDVVHAWLPTGSPALDL
;
A
#
# COMPACT_ATOMS: atom_id res chain seq x y z
N MET A 1 8.04 55.94 -49.37
CA MET A 1 7.42 54.79 -50.07
C MET A 1 6.70 53.93 -49.03
N PRO A 2 5.36 53.87 -49.04
CA PRO A 2 4.57 53.05 -48.13
C PRO A 2 4.18 51.72 -48.76
N CYS A 3 4.01 50.67 -47.96
CA CYS A 3 3.05 49.63 -48.29
C CYS A 3 2.28 49.23 -47.02
N ARG A 4 0.99 49.56 -47.00
CA ARG A 4 -0.01 49.10 -46.04
C ARG A 4 -0.51 47.72 -46.51
N ARG A 5 -0.86 46.83 -45.58
CA ARG A 5 -2.27 46.47 -45.27
C ARG A 5 -2.33 45.21 -44.42
N SER A 6 -3.04 45.36 -43.30
CA SER A 6 -3.54 44.31 -42.44
C SER A 6 -4.49 43.37 -43.17
N ALA A 7 -4.47 42.08 -42.82
CA ALA A 7 -5.63 41.21 -42.89
C ALA A 7 -5.75 40.48 -41.54
N ARG A 8 -6.80 40.84 -40.79
CA ARG A 8 -7.26 40.08 -39.64
C ARG A 8 -7.99 38.85 -40.17
N LEU A 9 -7.65 37.66 -39.69
CA LEU A 9 -8.58 36.55 -39.61
C LEU A 9 -8.62 36.06 -38.16
N LEU A 10 -9.87 35.97 -37.70
CA LEU A 10 -10.34 35.67 -36.36
C LEU A 10 -10.47 34.16 -36.17
N ALA A 11 -10.16 33.65 -34.96
CA ALA A 11 -10.77 32.51 -34.26
C ALA A 11 -9.73 32.00 -33.23
N ALA A 12 -9.80 32.39 -31.95
CA ALA A 12 -10.59 31.77 -30.88
C ALA A 12 -9.99 30.43 -30.36
N PRO A 13 -10.03 30.18 -29.04
CA PRO A 13 -8.91 29.64 -28.28
C PRO A 13 -9.01 28.12 -28.06
N ILE A 14 -7.89 27.41 -28.13
CA ILE A 14 -7.78 26.08 -27.52
C ILE A 14 -6.97 26.26 -26.23
N LEU A 15 -7.68 26.65 -25.18
CA LEU A 15 -7.27 26.44 -23.80
C LEU A 15 -7.36 24.92 -23.53
N ALA A 16 -6.29 24.20 -23.86
CA ALA A 16 -6.00 22.94 -23.21
C ALA A 16 -4.82 23.23 -22.27
N ALA A 17 -5.15 23.73 -21.07
CA ALA A 17 -4.19 23.79 -19.99
C ALA A 17 -3.86 22.34 -19.62
N SER A 18 -2.74 21.85 -20.13
CA SER A 18 -2.11 20.62 -19.69
C SER A 18 -1.77 20.78 -18.21
N LEU A 19 -2.64 20.32 -17.33
CA LEU A 19 -2.34 20.18 -15.91
C LEU A 19 -1.36 19.02 -15.77
N SER A 20 -0.07 19.31 -16.00
CA SER A 20 1.00 18.44 -15.55
C SER A 20 0.96 18.47 -14.03
N LEU A 21 0.32 17.48 -13.40
CA LEU A 21 0.48 17.22 -11.98
C LEU A 21 1.93 16.80 -11.76
N ALA A 22 2.78 17.81 -11.49
CA ALA A 22 4.15 17.61 -11.09
C ALA A 22 4.18 16.82 -9.78
N LEU A 23 4.96 15.74 -9.80
CA LEU A 23 5.22 14.83 -8.70
C LEU A 23 5.65 15.58 -7.44
N GLY A 24 4.79 15.59 -6.43
CA GLY A 24 5.08 16.06 -5.08
C GLY A 24 5.38 14.91 -4.13
N GLY A 25 6.36 14.06 -4.45
CA GLY A 25 6.84 13.00 -3.55
C GLY A 25 8.16 13.41 -2.89
N CYS A 26 8.13 14.41 -2.00
CA CYS A 26 9.32 14.79 -1.24
C CYS A 26 9.57 13.72 -0.16
N GLY A 27 10.55 12.85 -0.41
CA GLY A 27 11.00 11.85 0.55
C GLY A 27 11.46 12.49 1.85
N ALA A 28 10.75 12.18 2.93
CA ALA A 28 11.24 12.36 4.29
C ALA A 28 11.11 11.01 4.99
N ALA A 29 12.06 10.11 4.72
CA ALA A 29 12.33 8.98 5.60
C ALA A 29 12.74 9.54 6.97
N ARG A 30 11.77 9.70 7.87
CA ARG A 30 12.05 10.01 9.27
C ARG A 30 12.57 8.74 9.91
N THR A 31 13.89 8.66 10.06
CA THR A 31 14.54 7.72 10.95
C THR A 31 14.17 8.05 12.40
N VAL A 32 13.02 7.57 12.86
CA VAL A 32 12.77 7.44 14.30
C VAL A 32 13.41 6.14 14.73
N GLY A 33 14.71 6.22 15.02
CA GLY A 33 15.44 5.19 15.75
C GLY A 33 14.99 5.18 17.22
N GLY A 34 13.73 4.82 17.45
CA GLY A 34 13.32 4.28 18.74
C GLY A 34 13.97 2.91 18.89
N MET A 35 14.33 2.53 20.11
CA MET A 35 14.84 1.22 20.50
C MET A 35 13.78 0.14 20.18
N THR A 36 13.64 -0.17 18.90
CA THR A 36 12.61 -1.04 18.33
C THR A 36 13.29 -2.32 17.90
N THR A 37 12.59 -3.44 18.08
CA THR A 37 13.03 -4.72 17.53
C THR A 37 13.40 -4.52 16.06
N PRO A 38 14.58 -5.00 15.61
CA PRO A 38 14.97 -4.87 14.22
C PRO A 38 13.85 -5.43 13.34
N ALA A 39 13.31 -4.55 12.51
CA ALA A 39 12.20 -4.82 11.62
C ALA A 39 12.51 -4.13 10.30
N ASP A 40 12.13 -4.77 9.21
CA ASP A 40 12.22 -4.22 7.88
C ASP A 40 10.89 -3.58 7.50
N ALA A 41 10.91 -2.30 7.15
CA ALA A 41 9.72 -1.56 6.74
C ALA A 41 9.86 -1.10 5.29
N ARG A 42 8.80 -1.27 4.51
CA ARG A 42 8.73 -0.88 3.10
C ARG A 42 7.38 -0.23 2.80
N VAL A 43 7.40 0.67 1.84
CA VAL A 43 6.20 1.33 1.31
C VAL A 43 6.30 1.35 -0.21
N TYR A 44 5.23 0.93 -0.88
CA TYR A 44 5.09 0.92 -2.32
C TYR A 44 3.86 1.73 -2.73
N ALA A 45 3.97 2.51 -3.79
CA ALA A 45 2.82 3.26 -4.31
C ALA A 45 1.82 2.30 -4.99
N ALA A 46 2.33 1.31 -5.73
CA ALA A 46 1.53 0.26 -6.36
C ALA A 46 2.21 -1.12 -6.26
N ALA A 47 1.44 -2.20 -6.43
CA ALA A 47 1.93 -3.57 -6.42
C ALA A 47 3.05 -3.82 -7.47
N ALA A 48 2.97 -3.14 -8.61
CA ALA A 48 3.97 -3.23 -9.68
C ALA A 48 5.37 -2.72 -9.23
N ASP A 49 5.43 -1.81 -8.26
CA ASP A 49 6.70 -1.25 -7.76
C ASP A 49 7.43 -2.20 -6.80
N ALA A 50 6.74 -3.24 -6.32
CA ALA A 50 7.30 -4.16 -5.35
C ALA A 50 8.12 -5.29 -5.99
N GLU A 51 8.17 -5.42 -7.32
CA GLU A 51 9.05 -6.36 -8.04
C GLU A 51 8.94 -7.83 -7.56
N GLY A 52 7.75 -8.28 -7.16
CA GLY A 52 7.52 -9.64 -6.66
C GLY A 52 7.81 -9.85 -5.17
N ARG A 53 8.13 -8.78 -4.43
CA ARG A 53 8.32 -8.78 -2.97
C ARG A 53 7.00 -8.75 -2.18
N LEU A 54 5.86 -8.95 -2.85
CA LEU A 54 4.55 -9.01 -2.20
C LEU A 54 4.03 -10.45 -2.21
N PRO A 55 3.26 -10.84 -1.18
CA PRO A 55 2.54 -12.11 -1.20
C PRO A 55 1.68 -12.25 -2.47
N GLY A 56 1.65 -13.44 -3.06
CA GLY A 56 0.96 -13.68 -4.34
C GLY A 56 -0.57 -13.51 -4.30
N TRP A 57 -1.16 -13.44 -3.10
CA TRP A 57 -2.58 -13.16 -2.90
C TRP A 57 -2.91 -11.66 -2.98
N ILE A 58 -1.90 -10.77 -2.94
CA ILE A 58 -2.10 -9.33 -3.10
C ILE A 58 -2.52 -9.06 -4.56
N PRO A 59 -3.63 -8.37 -4.79
CA PRO A 59 -4.12 -8.12 -6.13
C PRO A 59 -3.23 -7.10 -6.86
N ALA A 60 -3.18 -7.20 -8.19
CA ALA A 60 -2.33 -6.36 -9.01
C ALA A 60 -2.73 -4.87 -9.00
N ASP A 61 -3.96 -4.56 -8.61
CA ASP A 61 -4.47 -3.19 -8.46
C ASP A 61 -4.16 -2.59 -7.07
N ALA A 62 -3.44 -3.31 -6.19
CA ALA A 62 -3.15 -2.81 -4.86
C ALA A 62 -2.27 -1.55 -4.89
N THR A 63 -2.67 -0.55 -4.11
CA THR A 63 -1.97 0.74 -3.93
C THR A 63 -1.72 1.03 -2.46
N ASP A 64 -0.90 2.06 -2.20
CA ASP A 64 -0.59 2.53 -0.84
C ASP A 64 -0.15 1.39 0.08
N ILE A 65 0.72 0.52 -0.46
CA ILE A 65 1.11 -0.72 0.20
C ILE A 65 2.17 -0.41 1.24
N ARG A 66 1.94 -0.85 2.46
CA ARG A 66 2.85 -0.65 3.59
C ARG A 66 3.07 -2.01 4.23
N ILE A 67 4.32 -2.39 4.42
CA ILE A 67 4.66 -3.63 5.08
C ILE A 67 5.75 -3.40 6.10
N LYS A 68 5.61 -4.08 7.24
CA LYS A 68 6.65 -4.15 8.25
C LYS A 68 6.80 -5.58 8.74
N THR A 69 8.00 -6.11 8.60
CA THR A 69 8.35 -7.50 8.94
C THR A 69 9.35 -7.51 10.08
N SER A 70 9.12 -8.31 11.12
CA SER A 70 10.09 -8.47 12.20
C SER A 70 11.28 -9.34 11.75
N LEU A 71 12.50 -8.88 12.04
CA LEU A 71 13.72 -9.67 11.85
C LEU A 71 13.99 -10.63 13.03
N ARG A 72 13.08 -10.69 14.01
CA ARG A 72 13.16 -11.60 15.18
C ARG A 72 11.99 -12.58 15.29
N GLY A 73 11.15 -12.69 14.26
CA GLY A 73 10.01 -13.61 14.25
C GLY A 73 8.79 -13.12 15.05
N GLU A 74 8.64 -11.81 15.27
CA GLU A 74 7.42 -11.23 15.88
C GLU A 74 6.25 -11.13 14.87
N GLY A 75 6.41 -11.71 13.68
CA GLY A 75 5.43 -11.65 12.59
C GLY A 75 5.66 -10.49 11.62
N ALA A 76 4.61 -10.12 10.92
CA ALA A 76 4.59 -9.03 9.96
C ALA A 76 3.22 -8.35 9.95
N ILE A 77 3.18 -7.07 9.59
CA ILE A 77 1.94 -6.33 9.34
C ILE A 77 2.00 -5.75 7.92
N LEU A 78 0.87 -5.72 7.24
CA LEU A 78 0.71 -5.28 5.87
C LEU A 78 -0.61 -4.51 5.74
N GLU A 79 -0.58 -3.34 5.12
CA GLU A 79 -1.75 -2.56 4.76
C GLU A 79 -1.69 -2.27 3.27
N PHE A 80 -2.81 -2.35 2.58
CA PHE A 80 -2.93 -1.87 1.20
C PHE A 80 -4.35 -1.41 0.92
N ARG A 81 -4.50 -0.63 -0.14
CA ARG A 81 -5.79 -0.30 -0.74
C ARG A 81 -6.01 -1.09 -2.01
N SER A 82 -7.23 -1.51 -2.29
CA SER A 82 -7.58 -2.18 -3.54
C SER A 82 -9.05 -1.95 -3.88
N ALA A 83 -9.36 -1.85 -5.17
CA ALA A 83 -10.74 -1.86 -5.65
C ALA A 83 -11.27 -3.31 -5.78
N THR A 84 -10.38 -4.31 -5.70
CA THR A 84 -10.74 -5.72 -5.64
C THR A 84 -11.51 -5.99 -4.35
N PRO A 85 -12.77 -6.45 -4.44
CA PRO A 85 -13.56 -6.74 -3.25
C PRO A 85 -12.98 -7.96 -2.52
N ALA A 86 -13.15 -7.99 -1.19
CA ALA A 86 -12.53 -8.98 -0.31
C ALA A 86 -12.82 -10.45 -0.69
N ASP A 87 -14.03 -10.74 -1.17
CA ASP A 87 -14.45 -12.05 -1.66
C ASP A 87 -13.70 -12.54 -2.91
N ARG A 88 -12.97 -11.64 -3.58
CA ARG A 88 -12.16 -11.94 -4.78
C ARG A 88 -10.66 -11.95 -4.53
N LEU A 89 -10.21 -11.74 -3.30
CA LEU A 89 -8.78 -11.83 -2.94
C LEU A 89 -8.25 -13.27 -2.94
N GLY A 90 -9.13 -14.27 -3.07
CA GLY A 90 -8.74 -15.68 -3.04
C GLY A 90 -8.34 -16.18 -1.65
N CYS A 91 -8.78 -15.49 -0.60
CA CYS A 91 -8.60 -15.88 0.78
C CYS A 91 -9.80 -16.70 1.28
N GLU A 92 -9.56 -17.57 2.26
CA GLU A 92 -10.62 -18.34 2.93
C GLU A 92 -11.14 -17.59 4.16
N ALA A 93 -12.26 -18.02 4.73
CA ALA A 93 -12.74 -17.44 5.99
C ALA A 93 -11.76 -17.76 7.14
N ALA A 94 -11.43 -16.76 7.94
CA ALA A 94 -10.54 -16.95 9.09
C ALA A 94 -11.22 -17.73 10.22
N THR A 95 -10.39 -18.35 11.08
CA THR A 95 -10.84 -18.84 12.38
C THR A 95 -11.00 -17.67 13.37
N PRO A 96 -11.97 -17.74 14.31
CA PRO A 96 -12.27 -16.63 15.22
C PRO A 96 -11.15 -16.27 16.20
N ASP A 97 -10.15 -17.13 16.37
CA ASP A 97 -9.04 -16.98 17.32
C ASP A 97 -7.69 -16.76 16.63
N ALA A 98 -7.68 -16.07 15.48
CA ALA A 98 -6.45 -15.73 14.78
C ALA A 98 -5.51 -14.90 15.70
N PRO A 99 -4.26 -15.35 15.92
CA PRO A 99 -3.34 -14.64 16.79
C PRO A 99 -2.97 -13.27 16.21
N ALA A 100 -2.93 -12.26 17.07
CA ALA A 100 -2.49 -10.91 16.70
C ALA A 100 -0.98 -10.88 16.37
N PRO A 101 -0.53 -9.92 15.54
CA PRO A 101 0.89 -9.73 15.28
C PRO A 101 1.59 -9.18 16.53
N GLY A 102 2.83 -9.58 16.75
CA GLY A 102 3.70 -8.95 17.75
C GLY A 102 4.29 -7.63 17.25
N VAL A 103 4.41 -7.48 15.92
CA VAL A 103 4.83 -6.24 15.26
C VAL A 103 3.74 -5.18 15.37
N GLN A 104 4.14 -3.97 15.75
CA GLN A 104 3.27 -2.80 15.82
C GLN A 104 3.90 -1.61 15.10
N ASP A 105 3.05 -0.71 14.60
CA ASP A 105 3.44 0.59 14.05
C ASP A 105 2.33 1.62 14.23
N THR A 106 2.68 2.89 14.06
CA THR A 106 1.79 4.07 14.17
C THR A 106 0.62 4.07 13.18
N TRP A 107 0.72 3.31 12.09
CA TRP A 107 -0.32 3.17 11.09
C TRP A 107 -1.17 1.93 11.28
N TRP A 108 -0.73 0.98 12.10
CA TRP A 108 -1.51 -0.21 12.41
C TRP A 108 -2.66 0.17 13.35
N PRO A 109 -3.89 -0.33 13.13
CA PRO A 109 -5.00 -0.05 14.03
C PRO A 109 -4.76 -0.58 15.45
N ASP A 110 -5.17 0.21 16.45
CA ASP A 110 -5.21 -0.16 17.87
C ASP A 110 -6.64 0.03 18.42
N PRO A 111 -7.37 -1.04 18.79
CA PRO A 111 -6.93 -2.43 18.82
C PRO A 111 -6.73 -3.03 17.42
N SER A 112 -5.86 -4.04 17.32
CA SER A 112 -5.63 -4.79 16.08
C SER A 112 -6.96 -5.37 15.56
N PRO A 113 -7.22 -5.31 14.24
CA PRO A 113 -8.47 -5.79 13.69
C PRO A 113 -8.61 -7.31 13.87
N ALA A 114 -9.85 -7.79 13.99
CA ALA A 114 -10.14 -9.21 14.05
C ALA A 114 -10.02 -9.84 12.65
N ALA A 115 -9.38 -10.99 12.54
CA ALA A 115 -9.24 -11.67 11.25
C ALA A 115 -10.61 -12.10 10.74
N THR A 116 -10.91 -11.76 9.50
CA THR A 116 -12.11 -12.25 8.80
C THR A 116 -11.73 -13.21 7.69
N MET A 117 -10.50 -13.12 7.19
CA MET A 117 -9.97 -13.94 6.13
C MET A 117 -8.59 -14.52 6.48
N SER A 118 -8.30 -15.70 5.96
CA SER A 118 -7.00 -16.35 5.98
C SER A 118 -6.53 -16.49 4.54
N CYS A 119 -5.46 -15.78 4.20
CA CYS A 119 -4.83 -15.76 2.90
C CYS A 119 -3.63 -16.73 2.87
N GLY A 120 -3.09 -16.99 1.68
CA GLY A 120 -1.95 -17.90 1.51
C GLY A 120 -0.77 -17.56 2.42
N ASP A 121 0.09 -18.55 2.68
CA ASP A 121 1.31 -18.41 3.50
C ASP A 121 1.08 -18.01 4.96
N GLY A 122 -0.13 -18.27 5.49
CA GLY A 122 -0.47 -18.05 6.91
C GLY A 122 -0.88 -16.61 7.24
N TRP A 123 -1.10 -15.78 6.22
CA TRP A 123 -1.57 -14.41 6.40
C TRP A 123 -3.02 -14.39 6.90
N HIS A 124 -3.28 -13.57 7.90
CA HIS A 124 -4.63 -13.19 8.31
C HIS A 124 -4.96 -11.82 7.75
N ALA A 125 -6.20 -11.59 7.34
CA ALA A 125 -6.63 -10.34 6.75
C ALA A 125 -8.00 -9.88 7.29
N ALA A 126 -8.14 -8.56 7.37
CA ALA A 126 -9.33 -7.85 7.77
C ALA A 126 -9.56 -6.68 6.78
N PRO A 127 -10.53 -6.81 5.88
CA PRO A 127 -10.91 -5.74 4.97
C PRO A 127 -11.79 -4.73 5.73
N ASP A 128 -11.54 -3.45 5.48
CA ASP A 128 -12.31 -2.30 5.95
C ASP A 128 -12.51 -1.34 4.77
N GLY A 129 -13.66 -1.48 4.09
CA GLY A 129 -13.93 -0.74 2.85
C GLY A 129 -12.95 -1.12 1.73
N ASP A 130 -12.16 -0.15 1.27
CA ASP A 130 -11.12 -0.31 0.25
C ASP A 130 -9.74 -0.61 0.85
N VAL A 131 -9.58 -0.55 2.18
CA VAL A 131 -8.34 -0.85 2.89
C VAL A 131 -8.36 -2.29 3.38
N VAL A 132 -7.26 -2.99 3.24
CA VAL A 132 -7.08 -4.33 3.79
C VAL A 132 -5.89 -4.32 4.74
N HIS A 133 -6.15 -4.71 5.99
CA HIS A 133 -5.12 -4.92 7.00
C HIS A 133 -4.84 -6.41 7.08
N ALA A 134 -3.59 -6.81 6.84
CA ALA A 134 -3.17 -8.18 6.89
C ALA A 134 -1.94 -8.35 7.78
N TRP A 135 -1.80 -9.51 8.39
CA TRP A 135 -0.68 -9.79 9.29
C TRP A 135 -0.30 -11.26 9.34
N LEU A 136 0.93 -11.48 9.77
CA LEU A 136 1.42 -12.78 10.21
C LEU A 136 1.55 -12.78 11.73
N PRO A 137 1.16 -13.88 12.40
CA PRO A 137 1.26 -13.99 13.84
C PRO A 137 2.72 -14.10 14.31
N THR A 138 2.94 -13.86 15.60
CA THR A 138 4.23 -14.13 16.26
C THR A 138 4.63 -15.60 16.06
N GLY A 139 5.91 -15.85 15.78
CA GLY A 139 6.46 -17.17 15.47
C GLY A 139 6.47 -17.51 13.98
N SER A 140 5.90 -16.64 13.13
CA SER A 140 6.03 -16.76 11.68
C SER A 140 7.49 -16.57 11.26
N PRO A 141 7.96 -17.29 10.22
CA PRO A 141 9.32 -17.11 9.72
C PRO A 141 9.54 -15.65 9.30
N ALA A 142 10.77 -15.16 9.48
CA ALA A 142 11.15 -13.87 8.91
C ALA A 142 10.96 -13.96 7.40
N LEU A 143 10.08 -13.13 6.85
CA LEU A 143 9.90 -13.07 5.42
C LEU A 143 11.03 -12.27 4.80
N ASP A 144 11.68 -12.84 3.78
CA ASP A 144 12.61 -12.11 2.92
C ASP A 144 11.76 -11.50 1.78
N LEU A 145 11.09 -10.40 2.11
CA LEU A 145 10.28 -9.62 1.16
C LEU A 145 11.10 -8.44 0.66
#